data_AF-A0A9D3YPJ9-F1
#
_entry.id   AF-A0A9D3YPJ9-F1
#
_cell.length_a   1.000
_cell.length_b   1.000
_cell.length_c   1.000
_cell.angle_alpha   90.00
_cell.angle_beta   90.00
_cell.angle_gamma   90.00
#
_symmetry.space_group_name_H-M   'P 1'
#
loop_
_entity.id
_entity.type
_entity.pdbx_description
1 polymer ?
#
loop_
_entity_poly.entity_id
_entity_poly.type
_entity_poly.pdbx_seq_one_letter_code
_entity_poly.pdbx_strand_id
1 'polypeptide(L)'
;MTLKNSIIKGYHAFEIRPPMILPRCPLNVEPEYTNIKDVCACLVWITEMDFFAPDIHGIITDDKRHLKLTDVAGLPIGRVPRSLAPYFRKNIDNGGKVLSEVTGAPVPSNPP
;
A
#
# COMPACT_ATOMS: atom_id res chain seq x y z
N MET A 1 -10.68 5.32 -9.84
CA MET A 1 -10.48 6.54 -9.02
C MET A 1 -8.98 6.66 -8.76
N THR A 2 -8.39 7.83 -8.99
CA THR A 2 -6.95 8.04 -8.77
C THR A 2 -6.76 8.98 -7.60
N LEU A 3 -6.16 8.50 -6.52
CA LEU A 3 -5.67 9.39 -5.46
C LEU A 3 -4.33 9.96 -5.86
N LYS A 4 -4.26 11.29 -5.97
CA LYS A 4 -2.99 12.00 -6.10
C LYS A 4 -2.64 12.62 -4.76
N ASN A 5 -1.35 12.60 -4.40
CA ASN A 5 -0.80 13.24 -3.20
C ASN A 5 -1.47 12.84 -1.87
N SER A 6 -2.03 11.63 -1.78
CA SER A 6 -2.69 11.17 -0.56
C SER A 6 -1.71 10.41 0.33
N ILE A 7 -1.63 10.78 1.61
CA ILE A 7 -0.85 10.04 2.60
C ILE A 7 -1.59 8.74 2.92
N ILE A 8 -0.99 7.61 2.57
CA ILE A 8 -1.44 6.31 3.06
C ILE A 8 -1.08 6.24 4.54
N LYS A 9 -2.07 6.44 5.42
CA LYS A 9 -1.90 6.33 6.88
C LYS A 9 -1.75 4.86 7.25
N GLY A 10 -0.51 4.37 7.30
CA GLY A 10 -0.27 2.96 7.62
C GLY A 10 1.18 2.56 7.82
N TYR A 11 2.14 3.43 7.48
CA TYR A 11 3.57 3.20 7.63
C TYR A 11 3.99 2.66 9.02
N HIS A 12 3.23 2.96 10.07
CA HIS A 12 3.54 2.52 11.43
C HIS A 12 2.86 1.21 11.86
N ALA A 13 1.77 0.81 11.21
CA ALA A 13 1.00 -0.36 11.67
C ALA A 13 1.59 -1.69 11.18
N PHE A 14 2.18 -1.69 9.98
CA PHE A 14 2.73 -2.90 9.35
C PHE A 14 4.23 -2.83 9.13
N GLU A 15 4.87 -1.72 9.50
CA GLU A 15 6.32 -1.56 9.53
C GLU A 15 7.05 -1.67 8.18
N ILE A 16 6.42 -2.22 7.14
CA ILE A 16 6.95 -2.42 5.79
C ILE A 16 6.78 -1.14 4.96
N ARG A 17 7.86 -0.77 4.27
CA ARG A 17 7.86 0.34 3.32
C ARG A 17 7.54 -0.16 1.91
N PRO A 18 6.76 0.59 1.13
CA PRO A 18 6.59 0.29 -0.28
C PRO A 18 7.92 0.46 -1.02
N PRO A 19 8.16 -0.34 -2.06
CA PRO A 19 9.38 -0.24 -2.85
C PRO A 19 9.42 1.06 -3.66
N MET A 20 10.49 1.83 -3.46
CA MET A 20 10.74 3.11 -4.15
C MET A 20 11.52 2.91 -5.45
N ILE A 21 11.04 2.00 -6.30
CA ILE A 21 11.68 1.60 -7.57
C ILE A 21 11.09 2.36 -8.78
N LEU A 22 11.80 2.32 -9.91
CA LEU A 22 11.31 2.79 -11.21
C LEU A 22 11.19 1.61 -12.19
N PRO A 23 10.06 1.47 -12.93
CA PRO A 23 8.82 2.26 -12.83
C PRO A 23 8.16 2.10 -11.46
N ARG A 24 7.35 3.10 -11.06
CA ARG A 24 6.75 3.13 -9.72
C ARG A 24 5.92 1.88 -9.49
N CYS A 25 6.12 1.29 -8.31
CA CYS A 25 5.34 0.15 -7.87
C CYS A 25 3.86 0.57 -7.72
N PRO A 26 2.94 -0.06 -8.46
CA PRO A 26 1.53 0.04 -8.14
C PRO A 26 1.26 -0.63 -6.80
N LEU A 27 0.25 -0.13 -6.11
CA LEU A 27 -0.22 -0.64 -4.84
C LEU A 27 -1.72 -0.92 -4.99
N ASN A 28 -2.11 -2.13 -4.61
CA ASN A 28 -3.50 -2.57 -4.65
C ASN A 28 -4.21 -2.15 -3.37
N VAL A 29 -5.48 -1.79 -3.46
CA VAL A 29 -6.30 -1.52 -2.27
C VAL A 29 -7.44 -2.53 -2.21
N GLU A 30 -7.53 -3.22 -1.08
CA GLU A 30 -8.51 -4.29 -0.86
C GLU A 30 -9.26 -4.12 0.47
N PRO A 31 -10.50 -4.59 0.59
CA PRO A 31 -11.25 -4.45 1.82
C PRO A 31 -10.71 -5.36 2.95
N GLU A 32 -10.64 -4.82 4.17
CA GLU A 32 -10.22 -5.56 5.36
C GLU A 32 -11.45 -6.07 6.12
N TYR A 33 -11.93 -7.26 5.77
CA TYR A 33 -13.16 -7.82 6.36
C TYR A 33 -13.03 -8.22 7.83
N THR A 34 -11.82 -8.42 8.33
CA THR A 34 -11.56 -8.86 9.71
C THR A 34 -11.50 -7.71 10.72
N ASN A 35 -11.59 -6.45 10.26
CA ASN A 35 -11.45 -5.29 11.13
C ASN A 35 -12.77 -4.95 11.86
N ILE A 36 -12.88 -5.41 13.10
CA ILE A 36 -14.07 -5.18 13.94
C ILE A 36 -14.28 -3.71 14.35
N LYS A 37 -13.27 -2.84 14.20
CA LYS A 37 -13.32 -1.43 14.64
C LYS A 37 -13.73 -0.48 13.52
N ASP A 38 -13.52 -0.88 12.27
CA ASP A 38 -13.82 -0.09 11.08
C ASP A 38 -14.27 -1.00 9.95
N VAL A 39 -15.59 -1.10 9.77
CA VAL A 39 -16.22 -1.94 8.74
C VAL A 39 -15.88 -1.51 7.31
N CYS A 40 -15.44 -0.26 7.13
CA CYS A 40 -15.02 0.26 5.85
C CYS A 40 -13.51 0.16 5.63
N ALA A 41 -12.75 -0.42 6.57
CA ALA A 41 -11.30 -0.50 6.47
C ALA A 41 -10.87 -1.14 5.14
N CYS A 42 -9.84 -0.57 4.54
CA CYS A 42 -9.19 -1.10 3.36
C CYS A 42 -7.68 -1.18 3.62
N LEU A 43 -7.10 -2.33 3.30
CA LEU A 43 -5.66 -2.56 3.30
C LEU A 43 -5.05 -2.09 1.98
N VAL A 44 -3.82 -1.62 2.07
CA VAL A 44 -2.98 -1.30 0.92
C VAL A 44 -1.90 -2.37 0.83
N TRP A 45 -1.77 -2.97 -0.35
CA TRP A 45 -0.90 -4.09 -0.64
C TRP A 45 0.14 -3.71 -1.68
N ILE A 46 1.36 -4.18 -1.51
CA ILE A 46 2.34 -4.19 -2.60
C ILE A 46 1.85 -5.21 -3.64
N THR A 47 1.97 -4.89 -4.93
CA THR A 47 1.61 -5.83 -5.98
C THR A 47 2.40 -7.14 -5.87
N GLU A 48 1.81 -8.23 -6.37
CA GLU A 48 2.43 -9.55 -6.42
C GLU A 48 3.74 -9.56 -7.22
N MET A 49 4.62 -10.51 -6.89
CA MET A 49 5.93 -10.65 -7.53
C MET A 49 5.87 -10.78 -9.06
N ASP A 50 4.82 -11.42 -9.58
CA ASP A 50 4.61 -11.67 -11.02
C ASP A 50 4.47 -10.37 -11.83
N PHE A 51 4.18 -9.25 -11.19
CA PHE A 51 4.13 -7.94 -11.84
C PHE A 51 5.52 -7.37 -12.14
N PHE A 52 6.54 -7.77 -11.38
CA PHE A 52 7.87 -7.21 -11.46
C PHE A 52 8.78 -8.03 -12.36
N ALA A 53 9.61 -7.35 -13.13
CA ALA A 53 10.61 -8.00 -13.96
C ALA A 53 11.66 -8.74 -13.08
N PRO A 54 12.14 -9.94 -13.47
CA PRO A 54 13.03 -10.75 -12.63
C PRO A 54 14.33 -10.06 -12.21
N ASP A 55 14.82 -9.12 -13.00
CA ASP A 55 16.05 -8.36 -12.75
C ASP A 55 15.95 -7.43 -11.52
N ILE A 56 14.73 -7.03 -11.12
CA ILE A 56 14.51 -6.15 -9.97
C ILE A 56 14.11 -6.88 -8.69
N HIS A 57 13.91 -8.21 -8.74
CA HIS A 57 13.49 -9.02 -7.59
C HIS A 57 14.47 -8.94 -6.41
N GLY A 58 15.77 -8.85 -6.71
CA GLY A 58 16.83 -8.80 -5.69
C GLY A 58 17.12 -7.40 -5.11
N ILE A 59 16.45 -6.35 -5.60
CA ILE A 59 16.72 -4.97 -5.19
C ILE A 59 16.30 -4.75 -3.73
N ILE A 60 17.15 -4.07 -2.97
CA ILE A 60 16.83 -3.62 -1.61
C ILE A 60 15.84 -2.46 -1.71
N THR A 61 14.69 -2.63 -1.04
CA THR A 61 13.55 -1.70 -1.08
C THR A 61 13.42 -0.90 0.22
N ASP A 62 13.89 -1.47 1.33
CA ASP A 62 14.06 -0.78 2.61
C ASP A 62 15.47 -1.03 3.15
N ASP A 63 16.38 -0.06 2.92
CA ASP A 63 17.75 -0.11 3.41
C ASP A 63 17.84 -0.23 4.93
N LYS A 64 16.89 0.35 5.68
CA LYS A 64 16.93 0.31 7.15
C LYS A 64 16.71 -1.11 7.67
N ARG A 65 15.86 -1.87 6.99
CA ARG A 65 15.49 -3.25 7.36
C ARG A 65 16.21 -4.31 6.54
N HIS A 66 16.95 -3.89 5.52
CA HIS A 66 17.58 -4.75 4.52
C HIS A 66 16.57 -5.69 3.83
N LEU A 67 15.36 -5.19 3.56
CA LEU A 67 14.31 -5.94 2.88
C LEU A 67 14.41 -5.79 1.37
N LYS A 68 14.37 -6.90 0.65
CA LYS A 68 14.31 -6.95 -0.82
C LYS A 68 12.88 -6.92 -1.32
N LEU A 69 12.70 -6.66 -2.62
CA LEU A 69 11.38 -6.72 -3.27
C LEU A 69 10.71 -8.09 -3.05
N THR A 70 11.48 -9.18 -3.15
CA THR A 70 11.02 -10.55 -2.87
C THR A 70 10.47 -10.74 -1.47
N ASP A 71 10.91 -9.93 -0.51
CA ASP A 71 10.52 -10.07 0.89
C ASP A 71 9.22 -9.32 1.20
N VAL A 72 8.81 -8.38 0.33
CA VAL A 72 7.72 -7.43 0.61
C VAL A 72 6.58 -7.46 -0.41
N ALA A 73 6.79 -8.00 -1.61
CA ALA A 73 5.73 -8.14 -2.60
C ALA A 73 4.59 -9.01 -2.10
N GLY A 74 3.36 -8.64 -2.45
CA GLY A 74 2.14 -9.30 -1.94
C GLY A 74 1.87 -9.07 -0.45
N LEU A 75 2.67 -8.27 0.26
CA LEU A 75 2.42 -7.95 1.67
C LEU A 75 1.59 -6.67 1.84
N PRO A 76 0.76 -6.61 2.90
CA PRO A 76 0.07 -5.39 3.27
C PRO A 76 1.06 -4.41 3.91
N ILE A 77 1.04 -3.16 3.46
CA ILE A 77 1.94 -2.10 3.94
C ILE A 77 1.22 -1.04 4.76
N GLY A 78 -0.11 -1.06 4.78
CA GLY A 78 -0.86 0.01 5.40
C GLY A 78 -2.36 -0.13 5.26
N ARG A 79 -3.04 0.88 5.76
CA ARG A 79 -4.48 1.06 5.59
C ARG A 79 -4.77 2.39 4.93
N VAL A 80 -5.90 2.45 4.24
CA VAL A 80 -6.47 3.72 3.82
C VAL A 80 -6.87 4.52 5.06
N PRO A 81 -6.64 5.85 5.11
CA PRO A 81 -7.13 6.67 6.22
C PRO A 81 -8.62 6.46 6.47
N ARG A 82 -9.02 6.30 7.74
CA ARG A 82 -10.42 6.02 8.14
C ARG A 82 -11.44 6.98 7.53
N SER A 83 -11.11 8.26 7.41
CA SER A 83 -11.99 9.27 6.80
C SER A 83 -12.21 9.07 5.30
N LEU A 84 -11.30 8.37 4.62
CA LEU A 84 -11.37 8.08 3.19
C LEU A 84 -11.89 6.67 2.92
N ALA A 85 -11.69 5.72 3.84
CA ALA A 85 -12.01 4.31 3.69
C ALA A 85 -13.42 4.03 3.13
N PRO A 86 -14.51 4.73 3.55
CA PRO A 86 -15.85 4.52 2.98
C PRO A 86 -15.95 4.75 1.47
N TYR A 87 -15.18 5.69 0.91
CA TYR A 87 -15.20 5.97 -0.53
C TYR A 87 -14.51 4.86 -1.33
N PHE A 88 -13.42 4.31 -0.80
CA PHE A 88 -12.70 3.16 -1.38
C PHE A 88 -13.59 1.94 -1.33
N ARG A 89 -14.16 1.68 -0.14
CA ARG A 89 -15.02 0.54 0.08
C ARG A 89 -16.20 0.52 -0.88
N LYS A 90 -16.91 1.65 -0.99
CA LYS A 90 -18.02 1.79 -1.95
C LYS A 90 -17.59 1.56 -3.40
N ASN A 91 -16.42 2.04 -3.81
CA ASN A 91 -15.94 1.81 -5.17
C ASN A 91 -15.64 0.33 -5.43
N ILE A 92 -15.00 -0.34 -4.47
CA ILE A 92 -14.63 -1.76 -4.56
C ILE A 92 -15.89 -2.64 -4.53
N ASP A 93 -16.83 -2.38 -3.63
CA ASP A 93 -18.09 -3.13 -3.52
C ASP A 93 -18.94 -3.00 -4.81
N ASN A 94 -18.78 -1.92 -5.57
CA ASN A 94 -19.40 -1.73 -6.88
C ASN A 94 -18.63 -2.39 -8.04
N GLY A 95 -17.65 -3.24 -7.75
CA GLY A 95 -16.82 -3.93 -8.75
C GLY A 95 -15.65 -3.09 -9.29
N GLY A 96 -15.37 -1.94 -8.70
CA GLY A 96 -14.23 -1.10 -9.06
C GLY A 96 -12.90 -1.68 -8.55
N LYS A 97 -11.80 -1.34 -9.26
CA LYS A 97 -10.44 -1.57 -8.78
C LYS A 97 -9.79 -0.24 -8.42
N VAL A 98 -9.03 -0.22 -7.33
CA VAL A 98 -8.29 0.96 -6.90
C VAL A 98 -6.81 0.66 -6.88
N LEU A 99 -6.09 1.34 -7.77
CA LEU A 99 -4.63 1.32 -7.86
C LEU A 99 -4.10 2.64 -7.30
N SER A 100 -3.01 2.55 -6.55
CA SER A 100 -2.29 3.71 -6.04
C SER A 100 -0.80 3.57 -6.34
N GLU A 101 -0.08 4.69 -6.39
CA GLU A 101 1.36 4.71 -6.58
C GLU A 101 1.97 5.59 -5.49
N VAL A 102 3.20 5.26 -5.10
CA VAL A 102 3.94 6.06 -4.13
C VAL A 102 4.63 7.21 -4.84
N THR A 103 4.27 8.44 -4.47
CA THR A 103 4.88 9.65 -5.01
C THR A 103 5.67 10.34 -3.91
N GLY A 104 6.99 10.14 -3.89
CA GLY A 104 7.90 10.74 -2.92
C GLY A 104 8.21 9.85 -1.72
N ALA A 105 9.12 10.30 -0.85
CA ALA A 105 9.53 9.53 0.32
C ALA A 105 8.39 9.37 1.33
N PRO A 106 8.32 8.24 2.06
CA PRO A 106 7.43 8.07 3.20
C PRO A 106 7.59 9.22 4.20
N VAL A 107 6.49 9.92 4.50
CA VAL A 107 6.45 10.89 5.60
C VAL A 107 5.93 10.21 6.87
N PRO A 108 6.55 10.46 8.03
CA PRO A 108 5.99 10.04 9.31
C PRO A 108 4.56 10.58 9.41
N SER A 109 3.60 9.76 9.84
CA SER A 109 2.30 10.32 10.21
C SER A 109 2.52 11.33 11.33
N ASN A 110 1.99 12.55 11.18
CA ASN A 110 1.97 13.52 12.28
C ASN A 110 1.43 12.85 13.55
N PRO A 111 1.99 13.17 14.73
CA PRO A 111 1.46 12.66 15.98
C PRO A 111 -0.03 13.07 16.14
N PRO A 112 -0.83 12.28 16.89
CA PRO A 112 -2.23 12.58 17.15
C PRO A 112 -2.44 13.97 17.77
#